data_AF-A0AAE1P0L6-F1
#
_entry.id   AF-A0AAE1P0L6-F1
#
_cell.length_a   1.000
_cell.length_b   1.000
_cell.length_c   1.000
_cell.angle_alpha   90.00
_cell.angle_beta   90.00
_cell.angle_gamma   90.00
#
_symmetry.space_group_name_H-M   'P 1'
#
loop_
_entity.id
_entity.type
_entity.pdbx_description
1 polymer ?
#
loop_
_entity_poly.entity_id
_entity_poly.type
_entity_poly.pdbx_seq_one_letter_code
_entity_poly.pdbx_strand_id
1 'polypeptide(L)'
;MTMEKFVGSYKHDRDENLEEFFEKIGMNTMMRKMAVRSKPTMEVKVEGDEWTITTATIMKNVVSKFRLNEEVEVEAVKGKAKVVFTVEGNELIQKPSSRSEEQSRAMSVRTFTADGMIQMFKHIPSDTVAYRYFTRA
;
A
#
# COMPACT_ATOMS: atom_id res chain seq x y z
N MET A 1 9.20 -9.39 -18.24
CA MET A 1 7.78 -9.02 -18.04
C MET A 1 7.71 -7.51 -18.03
N THR A 2 6.88 -6.90 -18.87
CA THR A 2 6.79 -5.44 -19.04
C THR A 2 6.08 -4.77 -17.86
N MET A 3 6.55 -3.60 -17.45
CA MET A 3 5.97 -2.81 -16.34
C MET A 3 4.53 -2.33 -16.64
N GLU A 4 4.11 -2.40 -17.90
CA GLU A 4 2.77 -2.05 -18.40
C GLU A 4 1.63 -2.73 -17.64
N LYS A 5 1.84 -3.96 -17.13
CA LYS A 5 0.79 -4.68 -16.41
C LYS A 5 0.39 -4.01 -15.09
N PHE A 6 1.28 -3.20 -14.50
CA PHE A 6 1.06 -2.49 -13.25
C PHE A 6 0.38 -1.13 -13.46
N VAL A 7 0.68 -0.47 -14.59
CA VAL A 7 0.20 0.88 -14.91
C VAL A 7 -1.31 0.87 -15.12
N GLY A 8 -2.01 1.80 -14.47
CA GLY A 8 -3.46 1.91 -14.60
C GLY A 8 -4.12 2.57 -13.40
N SER A 9 -5.45 2.65 -13.49
CA SER A 9 -6.32 3.10 -12.42
C SER A 9 -7.07 1.92 -11.81
N TYR A 10 -7.26 1.96 -10.50
CA TYR A 10 -7.88 0.92 -9.71
C TYR A 10 -8.88 1.57 -8.75
N LYS A 11 -10.10 1.04 -8.69
CA LYS A 11 -11.17 1.54 -7.82
C LYS A 11 -11.47 0.51 -6.75
N HIS A 12 -11.65 0.98 -5.51
CA HIS A 12 -12.04 0.14 -4.38
C HIS A 12 -13.29 -0.68 -4.68
N ASP A 13 -13.25 -1.95 -4.31
CA ASP A 13 -14.38 -2.88 -4.37
C ASP A 13 -14.81 -3.28 -2.96
N ARG A 14 -13.93 -3.98 -2.23
CA ARG A 14 -14.23 -4.53 -0.90
C ARG A 14 -12.98 -4.63 -0.02
N ASP A 15 -13.21 -4.76 1.28
CA ASP A 15 -12.18 -4.90 2.32
C ASP A 15 -12.42 -6.17 3.16
N GLU A 16 -11.35 -6.77 3.66
CA GLU A 16 -11.37 -7.86 4.64
C GLU A 16 -10.42 -7.54 5.80
N ASN A 17 -10.90 -7.69 7.03
CA ASN A 17 -10.15 -7.53 8.28
C ASN A 17 -9.36 -6.21 8.48
N LEU A 18 -9.73 -5.16 7.74
CA LEU A 18 -8.92 -3.95 7.67
C LEU A 18 -8.95 -3.11 8.96
N GLU A 19 -10.08 -3.11 9.68
CA GLU A 19 -10.18 -2.41 10.96
C GLU A 19 -9.24 -2.99 12.02
N GLU A 20 -9.13 -4.33 12.09
CA GLU A 20 -8.20 -4.99 13.01
C GLU A 20 -6.75 -4.63 12.67
N PHE A 21 -6.38 -4.69 11.38
CA PHE A 21 -5.05 -4.25 10.94
C PHE A 21 -4.76 -2.80 11.34
N PHE A 22 -5.70 -1.87 11.11
CA PHE A 22 -5.53 -0.47 11.49
C PHE A 22 -5.39 -0.27 13.00
N GLU A 23 -6.04 -1.10 13.81
CA GLU A 23 -5.86 -1.10 15.26
C GLU A 23 -4.45 -1.53 15.66
N LYS A 24 -3.93 -2.62 15.06
CA LYS A 24 -2.59 -3.13 15.38
C LYS A 24 -1.48 -2.14 15.03
N ILE A 25 -1.63 -1.38 13.94
CA ILE A 25 -0.67 -0.32 13.58
C ILE A 25 -0.83 0.96 14.43
N GLY A 26 -1.80 1.01 15.35
CA GLY A 26 -1.95 2.06 16.35
C GLY A 26 -2.89 3.20 15.96
N MET A 27 -3.76 3.04 14.94
CA MET A 27 -4.78 4.05 14.66
C MET A 27 -5.83 4.07 15.77
N ASN A 28 -6.28 5.27 16.18
CA ASN A 28 -7.41 5.40 17.10
C ASN A 28 -8.75 5.05 16.42
N THR A 29 -9.78 4.76 17.20
CA THR A 29 -11.09 4.27 16.71
C THR A 29 -11.73 5.18 15.65
N MET A 30 -11.59 6.50 15.80
CA MET A 30 -12.17 7.46 14.83
C MET A 30 -11.46 7.36 13.47
N MET A 31 -10.13 7.35 13.47
CA MET A 31 -9.33 7.20 12.23
C MET A 31 -9.58 5.87 11.54
N ARG A 32 -9.70 4.77 12.30
CA ARG A 32 -10.00 3.44 11.73
C ARG A 32 -11.31 3.42 10.96
N LYS A 33 -12.39 3.92 11.59
CA LYS A 33 -13.72 3.98 10.97
C LYS A 33 -13.74 4.82 9.70
N MET A 34 -13.00 5.94 9.67
CA MET A 34 -12.86 6.75 8.46
C MET A 34 -12.07 6.04 7.37
N ALA A 35 -10.96 5.39 7.72
CA ALA A 35 -10.09 4.69 6.76
C ALA A 35 -10.80 3.50 6.09
N VAL A 36 -11.62 2.76 6.83
CA VAL A 36 -12.45 1.66 6.27
C VAL A 36 -13.52 2.20 5.32
N ARG A 37 -14.14 3.35 5.64
CA ARG A 37 -15.17 3.98 4.79
C ARG A 37 -14.63 4.78 3.60
N SER A 38 -13.30 4.90 3.48
CA SER A 38 -12.65 5.83 2.56
C SER A 38 -12.76 5.47 1.07
N LYS A 39 -13.14 4.23 0.74
CA LYS A 39 -13.31 3.71 -0.64
C LYS A 39 -12.28 4.27 -1.64
N PRO A 40 -10.98 4.00 -1.44
CA PRO A 40 -9.94 4.70 -2.18
C PRO A 40 -9.92 4.39 -3.68
N THR A 41 -9.39 5.31 -4.47
CA THR A 41 -8.90 5.00 -5.81
C THR A 41 -7.37 5.03 -5.82
N MET A 42 -6.77 4.24 -6.70
CA MET A 42 -5.33 4.15 -6.85
C MET A 42 -4.95 4.31 -8.31
N GLU A 43 -3.94 5.13 -8.57
CA GLU A 43 -3.33 5.27 -9.89
C GLU A 43 -1.86 4.88 -9.79
N VAL A 44 -1.40 4.03 -10.71
CA VAL A 44 -0.01 3.60 -10.81
C VAL A 44 0.55 4.11 -12.14
N LYS A 45 1.65 4.86 -12.07
CA LYS A 45 2.43 5.35 -13.21
C LYS A 45 3.89 4.92 -13.09
N VAL A 46 4.50 4.62 -14.22
CA VAL A 46 5.92 4.26 -14.31
C VAL A 46 6.53 5.02 -15.48
N GLU A 47 7.51 5.86 -15.19
CA GLU A 47 8.22 6.69 -16.17
C GLU A 47 9.72 6.38 -16.06
N GLY A 48 10.23 5.57 -16.99
CA GLY A 48 11.60 5.04 -16.88
C GLY A 48 11.74 4.12 -15.66
N ASP A 49 12.52 4.55 -14.68
CA ASP A 49 12.75 3.84 -13.42
C ASP A 49 11.95 4.40 -12.22
N GLU A 50 11.29 5.56 -12.39
CA GLU A 50 10.48 6.20 -11.36
C GLU A 50 9.06 5.61 -11.36
N TRP A 51 8.64 5.15 -10.19
CA TRP A 51 7.26 4.77 -9.90
C TRP A 51 6.56 5.90 -9.19
N THR A 52 5.32 6.18 -9.60
CA THR A 52 4.41 7.05 -8.89
C THR A 52 3.12 6.29 -8.59
N ILE A 53 2.78 6.17 -7.31
CA ILE A 53 1.49 5.65 -6.85
C ILE A 53 0.71 6.79 -6.18
N THR A 54 -0.44 7.12 -6.74
CA THR A 54 -1.37 8.07 -6.14
C THR A 54 -2.54 7.30 -5.54
N THR A 55 -2.77 7.45 -4.24
CA THR A 55 -3.94 6.91 -3.54
C THR A 55 -4.83 8.07 -3.12
N ALA A 56 -6.01 8.17 -3.73
CA ALA A 56 -7.02 9.17 -3.35
C ALA A 56 -8.02 8.55 -2.36
N THR A 57 -8.27 9.24 -1.26
CA THR A 57 -9.25 8.86 -0.24
C THR A 57 -10.20 10.02 0.03
N ILE A 58 -11.30 9.77 0.74
CA ILE A 58 -12.19 10.84 1.24
C ILE A 58 -11.42 11.90 2.08
N MET A 59 -10.34 11.50 2.76
CA MET A 59 -9.59 12.38 3.66
C MET A 59 -8.51 13.17 2.91
N LYS A 60 -7.62 12.48 2.18
CA LYS A 60 -6.49 13.08 1.48
C LYS A 60 -6.02 12.22 0.31
N ASN A 61 -5.33 12.87 -0.62
CA ASN A 61 -4.54 12.19 -1.63
C ASN A 61 -3.12 11.97 -1.09
N VAL A 62 -2.63 10.74 -1.21
CA VAL A 62 -1.26 10.36 -0.87
C VAL A 62 -0.53 10.01 -2.15
N VAL A 63 0.58 10.69 -2.43
CA VAL A 63 1.44 10.41 -3.58
C VAL A 63 2.73 9.81 -3.07
N SER A 64 3.09 8.63 -3.55
CA SER A 64 4.35 7.96 -3.27
C SER A 64 5.17 7.87 -4.54
N LYS A 65 6.35 8.50 -4.54
CA LYS A 65 7.34 8.44 -5.62
C LYS A 65 8.55 7.64 -5.17
N PHE A 66 8.97 6.63 -5.92
CA PHE A 66 10.07 5.75 -5.53
C PHE A 66 10.73 5.08 -6.73
N ARG A 67 11.93 4.56 -6.51
CA ARG A 67 12.60 3.59 -7.38
C ARG A 67 12.59 2.21 -6.72
N LEU A 68 12.56 1.16 -7.53
CA LEU A 68 12.61 -0.20 -7.02
C LEU A 68 13.97 -0.48 -6.37
N ASN A 69 13.97 -1.23 -5.28
CA ASN A 69 15.15 -1.61 -4.49
C ASN A 69 15.88 -0.44 -3.80
N GLU A 70 15.32 0.76 -3.85
CA GLU A 70 15.83 1.94 -3.13
C GLU A 70 14.99 2.21 -1.87
N GLU A 71 15.64 2.78 -0.86
CA GLU A 71 14.95 3.21 0.35
C GLU A 71 14.21 4.52 0.09
N VAL A 72 12.96 4.58 0.52
CA VAL A 72 12.13 5.78 0.44
C VAL A 72 11.40 6.01 1.76
N GLU A 73 11.24 7.27 2.12
CA GLU A 73 10.46 7.70 3.28
C GLU A 73 8.98 7.85 2.89
N VAL A 74 8.09 7.20 3.63
CA VAL A 74 6.63 7.26 3.42
C VAL A 74 5.91 7.71 4.69
N GLU A 75 4.74 8.31 4.50
CA GLU A 75 3.83 8.64 5.59
C GLU A 75 3.29 7.37 6.27
N ALA A 76 3.27 7.37 7.60
CA ALA A 76 2.83 6.29 8.46
C ALA A 76 2.00 6.84 9.63
N VAL A 77 1.32 5.95 10.37
CA VAL A 77 0.44 6.36 11.50
C VAL A 77 1.21 7.11 12.60
N LYS A 78 2.48 6.73 12.82
CA LYS A 78 3.34 7.32 13.86
C LYS A 78 4.32 8.39 13.33
N GLY A 79 4.04 8.98 12.17
CA GLY A 79 4.93 9.93 11.51
C GLY A 79 5.42 9.37 10.19
N LYS A 80 6.73 9.21 10.03
CA LYS A 80 7.32 8.71 8.79
C LYS A 80 8.00 7.37 8.98
N ALA A 81 8.06 6.57 7.93
CA ALA A 81 8.72 5.28 7.94
C ALA A 81 9.56 5.09 6.68
N LYS A 82 10.71 4.43 6.82
CA LYS A 82 11.55 4.03 5.69
C LYS A 82 11.13 2.65 5.20
N VAL A 83 10.86 2.55 3.90
CA VAL A 83 10.45 1.32 3.23
C VAL A 83 11.24 1.10 1.95
N VAL A 84 11.21 -0.13 1.45
CA VAL A 84 11.74 -0.51 0.14
C VAL A 84 10.63 -1.16 -0.66
N PHE A 85 10.53 -0.79 -1.94
CA PHE A 85 9.62 -1.39 -2.90
C PHE A 85 10.39 -2.37 -3.80
N THR A 86 9.89 -3.60 -3.93
CA THR A 86 10.45 -4.62 -4.83
C THR A 86 9.35 -5.22 -5.69
N VAL A 87 9.72 -5.77 -6.85
CA VAL A 87 8.78 -6.46 -7.74
C VAL A 87 9.20 -7.91 -7.88
N GLU A 88 8.25 -8.82 -7.64
CA GLU A 88 8.41 -10.26 -7.81
C GLU A 88 7.23 -10.78 -8.63
N GLY A 89 7.47 -11.21 -9.87
CA GLY A 89 6.39 -11.63 -10.77
C GLY A 89 5.38 -10.50 -11.03
N ASN A 90 4.13 -10.67 -10.59
CA ASN A 90 3.04 -9.68 -10.66
C ASN A 90 2.76 -8.96 -9.34
N GLU A 91 3.65 -9.09 -8.37
CA GLU A 91 3.52 -8.48 -7.06
C GLU A 91 4.45 -7.27 -6.92
N LEU A 92 3.91 -6.17 -6.40
CA LEU A 92 4.67 -5.05 -5.86
C LEU A 92 4.67 -5.16 -4.34
N ILE A 93 5.84 -5.42 -3.77
CA ILE A 93 6.05 -5.67 -2.35
C ILE A 93 6.62 -4.39 -1.73
N GLN A 94 5.98 -3.90 -0.67
CA GLN A 94 6.44 -2.80 0.16
C GLN A 94 6.77 -3.34 1.56
N LYS A 95 8.04 -3.30 1.93
CA LYS A 95 8.52 -3.79 3.24
C LYS A 95 9.29 -2.71 4.01
N PRO A 96 9.36 -2.80 5.35
CA PRO A 96 10.23 -1.94 6.14
C PRO A 96 11.67 -2.02 5.65
N SER A 97 12.39 -0.89 5.66
CA SER A 97 13.81 -0.90 5.35
C SER A 97 14.58 -1.60 6.47
N SER A 98 15.43 -2.56 6.11
CA SER A 98 16.33 -3.23 7.05
C SER A 98 17.48 -2.34 7.54
N ARG A 99 17.62 -1.12 7.00
CA ARG A 99 18.67 -0.15 7.34
C ARG A 99 18.23 0.89 8.37
N SER A 100 16.98 0.84 8.83
CA SER A 100 16.44 1.77 9.82
C SER A 100 16.33 1.11 11.20
N GLU A 101 16.75 1.82 12.25
CA GLU A 101 16.58 1.36 13.63
C GLU A 101 15.10 1.30 14.04
N GLU A 102 14.30 2.25 13.56
CA GLU A 102 12.84 2.28 13.77
C GLU A 102 12.11 1.75 12.54
N GLN A 103 12.00 0.42 12.48
CA GLN A 103 11.33 -0.26 11.37
C GLN A 103 9.81 -0.08 11.44
N SER A 104 9.19 0.19 10.29
CA SER A 104 7.73 0.06 10.13
C SER A 104 7.29 -1.32 10.62
N ARG A 105 6.17 -1.37 11.35
CA ARG A 105 5.55 -2.63 11.79
C ARG A 105 4.59 -3.21 10.76
N ALA A 106 4.50 -2.58 9.59
CA ALA A 106 3.59 -2.96 8.53
C ALA A 106 4.35 -3.24 7.23
N MET A 107 3.86 -4.24 6.51
CA MET A 107 4.21 -4.50 5.11
C MET A 107 2.94 -4.59 4.27
N SER A 108 3.08 -4.39 2.96
CA SER A 108 1.97 -4.62 2.04
C SER A 108 2.44 -5.25 0.74
N VAL A 109 1.59 -6.08 0.15
CA VAL A 109 1.81 -6.69 -1.16
C VAL A 109 0.64 -6.32 -2.05
N ARG A 110 0.92 -5.74 -3.22
CA ARG A 110 -0.07 -5.45 -4.26
C ARG A 110 0.10 -6.46 -5.38
N THR A 111 -0.86 -7.35 -5.54
CA THR A 111 -0.89 -8.37 -6.59
C THR A 111 -1.76 -7.87 -7.74
N PHE A 112 -1.17 -7.74 -8.92
CA PHE A 112 -1.84 -7.22 -10.09
C PHE A 112 -2.37 -8.36 -10.98
N THR A 113 -3.62 -8.24 -11.40
CA THR A 113 -4.34 -9.24 -12.20
C THR A 113 -4.95 -8.58 -13.44
N ALA A 114 -5.55 -9.37 -14.32
CA ALA A 114 -6.28 -8.82 -15.47
C ALA A 114 -7.47 -7.95 -15.02
N ASP A 115 -8.17 -8.37 -13.96
CA ASP A 115 -9.42 -7.76 -13.51
C ASP A 115 -9.21 -6.60 -12.53
N GLY A 116 -8.01 -6.45 -11.97
CA GLY A 116 -7.71 -5.41 -10.99
C GLY A 116 -6.49 -5.69 -10.13
N MET A 117 -6.58 -5.33 -8.85
CA MET A 117 -5.47 -5.42 -7.91
C MET A 117 -5.97 -5.88 -6.54
N ILE A 118 -5.24 -6.82 -5.93
CA ILE A 118 -5.45 -7.25 -4.55
C ILE A 118 -4.30 -6.68 -3.71
N GLN A 119 -4.63 -5.89 -2.69
CA GLN A 119 -3.66 -5.38 -1.73
C GLN A 119 -3.80 -6.12 -0.41
N MET A 120 -2.76 -6.86 -0.03
CA MET A 120 -2.61 -7.46 1.29
C MET A 120 -1.85 -6.50 2.20
N PHE A 121 -2.30 -6.36 3.44
CA PHE A 121 -1.60 -5.66 4.51
C PHE A 121 -1.28 -6.65 5.62
N LYS A 122 -0.06 -6.59 6.17
CA LYS A 122 0.33 -7.40 7.31
C LYS A 122 0.94 -6.54 8.39
N HIS A 123 0.43 -6.66 9.61
CA HIS A 123 1.09 -6.18 10.81
C HIS A 123 2.11 -7.24 11.25
N ILE A 124 3.39 -6.94 11.09
CA ILE A 124 4.49 -7.90 11.24
C ILE A 124 4.54 -8.50 12.65
N PRO A 125 4.45 -7.73 13.76
CA PRO A 125 4.58 -8.29 15.11
C PRO A 125 3.46 -9.24 15.55
N SER A 126 2.24 -9.10 15.02
CA SER A 126 1.10 -9.93 15.43
C SER A 126 0.62 -10.90 14.35
N ASP A 127 1.28 -10.91 13.19
CA ASP A 127 0.87 -11.63 11.99
C ASP A 127 -0.57 -11.33 11.51
N THR A 128 -1.19 -10.24 11.99
CA THR A 128 -2.54 -9.85 11.55
C THR A 128 -2.50 -9.46 10.08
N VAL A 129 -3.34 -10.10 9.27
CA VAL A 129 -3.48 -9.85 7.83
C VAL A 129 -4.83 -9.23 7.54
N ALA A 130 -4.84 -8.29 6.59
CA ALA A 130 -6.03 -7.69 6.00
C ALA A 130 -5.89 -7.58 4.48
N TYR A 131 -7.02 -7.50 3.79
CA TYR A 131 -7.05 -7.36 2.34
C TYR A 131 -7.92 -6.18 1.92
N ARG A 132 -7.53 -5.57 0.80
CA ARG A 132 -8.33 -4.62 0.06
C ARG A 132 -8.30 -4.98 -1.41
N TYR A 133 -9.47 -5.08 -2.01
CA TYR A 133 -9.65 -5.47 -3.39
C TYR A 133 -10.03 -4.26 -4.22
N PHE A 134 -9.50 -4.22 -5.44
CA PHE A 134 -9.79 -3.16 -6.40
C PHE A 134 -10.08 -3.76 -7.76
N THR A 135 -11.05 -3.19 -8.46
CA THR A 135 -11.28 -3.45 -9.88
C THR A 135 -10.46 -2.48 -10.72
N ARG A 136 -9.97 -2.93 -11.88
CA ARG A 136 -9.35 -2.04 -12.86
C ARG A 136 -10.41 -1.06 -13.41
N ALA A 137 -10.04 0.20 -13.56
CA ALA A 137 -10.93 1.30 -13.96
C ALA A 137 -10.61 1.85 -15.35
#